data_AF-A0A6G6J8U7-F1
#
_entry.id   AF-A0A6G6J8U7-F1
#
_cell.length_a   1.000
_cell.length_b   1.000
_cell.length_c   1.000
_cell.angle_alpha   90.00
_cell.angle_beta   90.00
_cell.angle_gamma   90.00
#
_symmetry.space_group_name_H-M   'P 1'
#
loop_
_entity.id
_entity.type
_entity.pdbx_description
1 polymer ?
#
loop_
_entity_poly.entity_id
_entity_poly.type
_entity_poly.pdbx_seq_one_letter_code
_entity_poly.pdbx_strand_id
1 'polypeptide(L)' 'MSNPTRTQQLVYDQAGAEAGVATGAVHRCRMEGCQGERVSVRWPDDHFTYPCSRGLVLRTDGARQIG' A
#
# COMPACT_ATOMS: atom_id res chain seq x y z
N MET A 1 26.09 -10.81 -1.20
CA MET A 1 25.76 -9.49 -1.81
C MET A 1 24.48 -9.01 -1.15
N SER A 2 24.60 -8.20 -0.09
CA SER A 2 23.44 -7.68 0.65
C SER A 2 22.79 -6.58 -0.18
N ASN A 3 21.58 -6.86 -0.66
CA ASN A 3 20.73 -5.97 -1.47
C ASN A 3 20.51 -4.67 -0.70
N PRO A 4 20.73 -3.46 -1.28
CA PRO A 4 20.52 -2.21 -0.56
C PRO A 4 19.09 -2.18 -0.06
N THR A 5 18.93 -1.88 1.23
CA THR A 5 17.67 -1.74 1.95
C THR A 5 16.72 -0.86 1.13
N ARG A 6 15.86 -1.48 0.32
CA ARG A 6 14.77 -0.79 -0.35
C ARG A 6 13.91 -0.27 0.79
N THR A 7 13.89 1.04 1.00
CA THR A 7 13.04 1.67 2.01
C THR A 7 11.62 1.17 1.76
N GLN A 8 11.17 0.25 2.61
CA GLN A 8 9.87 -0.38 2.44
C GLN A 8 8.82 0.71 2.65
N GLN A 9 7.98 0.94 1.64
CA GLN A 9 6.97 1.99 1.72
C GLN A 9 5.83 1.52 2.64
N LEU A 10 5.63 2.23 3.76
CA LEU A 10 4.55 1.95 4.68
C LEU A 10 3.20 2.43 4.13
N VAL A 11 2.17 1.62 4.37
CA VAL A 11 0.78 1.92 4.06
C VAL A 11 -0.05 1.69 5.32
N TYR A 12 -0.67 2.73 5.84
CA TYR A 12 -1.56 2.65 6.99
C TYR A 12 -2.98 2.25 6.58
N ASP A 13 -3.68 1.57 7.47
CA ASP A 13 -5.11 1.24 7.32
C ASP A 13 -6.00 2.50 7.33
N GLN A 14 -7.31 2.33 7.17
CA GLN A 14 -8.24 3.45 7.13
C GLN A 14 -8.24 4.28 8.41
N ALA A 15 -8.10 3.62 9.57
CA ALA A 15 -8.04 4.30 10.87
C ALA A 15 -6.69 5.00 11.11
N GLY A 16 -5.65 4.67 10.35
CA GLY A 16 -4.28 5.10 10.62
C GLY A 16 -3.66 4.42 11.84
N ALA A 17 -4.26 3.33 12.33
CA ALA A 17 -3.89 2.62 13.55
C ALA A 17 -2.85 1.53 13.29
N GLU A 18 -2.94 0.86 12.14
CA GLU A 18 -2.04 -0.23 11.77
C GLU A 18 -1.26 0.11 10.49
N ALA A 19 0.00 -0.29 10.44
CA ALA A 19 0.88 -0.10 9.28
C ALA A 19 1.22 -1.44 8.62
N GLY A 20 0.91 -1.53 7.33
CA GLY A 20 1.36 -2.58 6.44
C GLY A 20 2.53 -2.11 5.56
N VAL A 21 3.15 -3.08 4.87
CA VAL A 21 4.28 -2.85 3.97
C VAL A 21 3.84 -3.05 2.52
N ALA A 22 4.05 -2.04 1.67
CA ALA A 22 3.93 -2.20 0.23
C ALA A 22 5.04 -3.13 -0.28
N THR A 23 4.64 -4.24 -0.88
CA THR A 23 5.55 -5.28 -1.39
C THR A 23 6.23 -4.91 -2.71
N GLY A 24 5.76 -3.84 -3.35
CA GLY A 24 6.19 -3.40 -4.69
C GLY A 24 5.44 -4.09 -5.84
N ALA A 25 4.62 -5.11 -5.56
CA ALA A 25 3.72 -5.69 -6.55
C ALA A 25 2.47 -4.79 -6.72
N VAL A 26 2.09 -4.58 -7.98
CA VAL A 26 0.88 -3.82 -8.35
C VAL A 26 0.06 -4.57 -9.40
N HIS A 27 -1.25 -4.40 -9.36
CA HIS A 27 -2.19 -4.96 -10.34
C HIS A 27 -3.14 -3.88 -10.86
N ARG A 28 -3.68 -4.02 -12.07
CA ARG A 28 -4.71 -3.10 -12.54
C ARG A 28 -5.96 -3.16 -11.64
N CYS A 29 -6.52 -2.00 -11.29
CA CYS A 29 -7.79 -1.95 -10.58
C CYS A 29 -8.91 -2.54 -11.44
N ARG A 30 -9.72 -3.41 -10.84
CA ARG A 30 -10.82 -4.13 -11.52
C ARG A 30 -12.18 -3.44 -11.41
N MET A 31 -12.25 -2.30 -10.72
CA MET A 31 -13.48 -1.52 -10.60
C MET A 31 -13.76 -0.87 -11.95
N GLU A 32 -15.00 -0.97 -12.43
CA GLU A 32 -15.42 -0.37 -13.69
C GLU A 32 -15.14 1.14 -13.69
N GLY A 33 -14.56 1.64 -14.79
CA GLY A 33 -14.16 3.04 -14.92
C GLY A 33 -12.93 3.46 -14.12
N CYS A 34 -12.40 2.62 -13.21
CA CYS A 34 -11.20 2.95 -12.45
C CYS A 34 -9.93 2.62 -13.25
N GLN A 35 -9.09 3.64 -13.46
CA GLN A 35 -7.80 3.51 -14.15
C GLN A 35 -6.61 3.41 -13.18
N GLY A 36 -6.89 3.21 -11.89
CA GLY A 36 -5.86 3.09 -10.86
C GLY A 36 -5.18 1.71 -10.85
N GLU A 37 -4.16 1.61 -10.03
CA GLU A 37 -3.48 0.35 -9.70
C GLU A 37 -3.93 -0.13 -8.33
N ARG A 38 -3.73 -1.39 -8.01
CA ARG A 38 -3.95 -1.99 -6.70
C ARG A 38 -2.59 -2.37 -6.15
N VAL A 39 -2.20 -1.73 -5.06
CA VAL A 39 -0.89 -1.92 -4.42
C VAL A 39 -0.99 -3.12 -3.50
N SER A 40 -0.11 -4.11 -3.65
CA SER A 40 -0.05 -5.25 -2.74
C SER A 40 0.61 -4.86 -1.42
N VAL A 41 -0.17 -4.85 -0.34
CA VAL A 41 0.25 -4.50 1.02
C VAL A 41 0.18 -5.75 1.90
N ARG A 42 1.28 -6.09 2.57
CA ARG A 42 1.34 -7.14 3.59
C ARG A 42 1.19 -6.51 4.97
N TRP A 43 0.27 -7.01 5.77
CA TRP A 43 0.02 -6.55 7.13
C TRP A 43 0.75 -7.40 8.18
N PRO A 44 0.81 -6.98 9.45
CA PRO A 44 1.56 -7.66 10.51
C PRO A 44 1.12 -9.11 10.81
N ASP A 45 -0.13 -9.45 10.51
CA ASP A 45 -0.72 -10.79 10.65
C ASP A 45 -0.54 -11.68 9.39
N ASP A 46 0.32 -11.26 8.47
CA ASP A 46 0.59 -11.90 7.18
C ASP A 46 -0.57 -11.94 6.18
N HIS A 47 -1.67 -11.23 6.45
CA HIS A 47 -2.69 -11.04 5.42
C HIS A 47 -2.25 -10.00 4.38
N PHE A 48 -2.79 -10.13 3.16
CA PHE A 48 -2.55 -9.19 2.08
C PHE A 48 -3.83 -8.44 1.73
N THR A 49 -3.66 -7.14 1.48
CA THR A 49 -4.71 -6.34 0.84
C THR A 49 -4.19 -5.65 -0.41
N TYR A 50 -5.13 -5.17 -1.21
CA TYR A 50 -4.86 -4.61 -2.53
C TYR A 50 -5.55 -3.25 -2.71
N PRO A 51 -5.29 -2.26 -1.82
CA PRO A 51 -5.91 -0.94 -1.92
C PRO A 51 -5.60 -0.29 -3.27
N CYS A 52 -6.59 0.42 -3.82
CA CYS A 52 -6.39 1.15 -5.07
C CYS A 52 -5.52 2.37 -4.83
N SER A 53 -4.54 2.62 -5.71
CA SER A 53 -3.64 3.77 -5.66
C SER A 53 -4.37 5.12 -5.67
N ARG A 54 -5.58 5.18 -6.25
CA ARG A 54 -6.46 6.36 -6.20
C ARG A 54 -7.17 6.56 -4.86
N GLY A 55 -7.29 5.51 -4.06
CA GLY A 55 -7.79 5.57 -2.67
C GLY A 55 -6.66 5.64 -1.64
N LEU A 56 -5.40 5.80 -2.06
CA LEU A 56 -4.29 6.03 -1.14
C LEU A 56 -4.05 7.52 -0.99
N VAL A 57 -4.01 7.99 0.25
CA VAL A 57 -3.67 9.38 0.60
C VAL A 57 -2.23 9.45 1.13
N LEU A 58 -1.55 10.56 0.84
CA LEU A 58 -0.21 10.83 1.38
C LEU A 58 -0.36 11.43 2.79
N ARG A 59 0.29 10.83 3.77
CA ARG A 59 0.36 11.32 5.14
C ARG A 59 1.48 12.36 5.30
N THR A 60 1.43 13.13 6.39
CA THR A 60 2.45 14.13 6.73
C THR A 60 3.82 13.54 7.02
N ASP A 61 3.89 12.26 7.41
CA ASP A 61 5.12 11.49 7.64
C ASP A 61 5.72 10.88 6.35
N GLY A 62 5.10 11.15 5.20
CA GLY A 62 5.52 10.62 3.89
C GLY A 62 5.06 9.20 3.59
N ALA A 63 4.39 8.52 4.54
CA ALA A 63 3.76 7.23 4.29
C ALA A 63 2.44 7.39 3.53
N ARG A 64 1.89 6.27 3.04
CA ARG A 64 0.53 6.26 2.46
C ARG A 64 -0.48 5.77 3.50
N GLN A 65 -1.74 6.12 3.31
CA GLN A 65 -2.86 5.61 4.10
C GLN A 65 -4.02 5.26 3.17
N ILE A 66 -4.79 4.23 3.52
CA ILE A 66 -6.04 3.93 2.82
C ILE A 66 -7.08 4.99 3.22
N GLY A 67 -7.60 5.73 2.25
CA GLY A 67 -8.61 6.77 2.43
C GLY A 67 -10.02 6.31 2.11
#